data_AF-A0A0F9IN90-F1
#
_entry.id   AF-A0A0F9IN90-F1
#
_cell.length_a   1.000
_cell.length_b   1.000
_cell.length_c   1.000
_cell.angle_alpha   90.00
_cell.angle_beta   90.00
_cell.angle_gamma   90.00
#
_symmetry.space_group_name_H-M   'P 1'
#
loop_
_entity.id
_entity.type
_entity.pdbx_description
1 polymer ?
#
loop_
_entity_poly.entity_id
_entity_poly.type
_entity_poly.pdbx_seq_one_letter_code
_entity_poly.pdbx_strand_id
1 'polypeptide(L)'
;MAHVAFEVNENTPDVRFLASLSDGRTVVEDVVEGERHAWVRLSRFLKENPTLSITGLKLQRPNGPEIIMPSNQQGYFIGKKQRKVFPGGDAEYLGIGFFDGTVVSCSFYKLPNFDHQITEDKTRARAGFMLITT
;
A
#
# COMPACT_ATOMS: atom_id res chain seq x y z
N MET A 1 13.93 0.61 17.34
CA MET A 1 12.46 0.60 17.23
C MET A 1 12.09 1.16 15.88
N ALA A 2 11.21 0.51 15.12
CA ALA A 2 10.72 1.05 13.86
C ALA A 2 9.79 2.24 14.12
N HIS A 3 10.17 3.43 13.67
CA HIS A 3 9.30 4.60 13.71
C HIS A 3 8.23 4.46 12.61
N VAL A 4 6.95 4.54 12.96
CA VAL A 4 5.82 4.43 12.02
C VAL A 4 4.94 5.65 12.21
N ALA A 5 4.54 6.30 11.11
CA ALA A 5 3.67 7.47 11.16
C ALA A 5 2.20 7.06 11.37
N PHE A 6 1.53 7.71 12.32
CA PHE A 6 0.11 7.51 12.63
C PHE A 6 -0.71 8.78 12.41
N GLU A 7 -0.07 9.87 11.98
CA GLU A 7 -0.65 11.20 11.83
C GLU A 7 -0.17 11.82 10.52
N VAL A 8 -1.02 12.69 9.95
CA VAL A 8 -0.68 13.46 8.75
C VAL A 8 0.21 14.63 9.15
N ASN A 9 1.31 14.81 8.44
CA ASN A 9 2.29 15.88 8.62
C ASN A 9 2.85 16.36 7.27
N GLU A 10 3.83 17.26 7.31
CA GLU A 10 4.48 17.82 6.11
C GLU A 10 5.18 16.80 5.21
N ASN A 11 5.54 15.62 5.73
CA ASN A 11 6.15 14.53 4.98
C ASN A 11 5.11 13.55 4.39
N THR A 12 3.82 13.82 4.61
CA THR A 12 2.73 12.96 4.15
C THR A 12 2.27 13.38 2.76
N PRO A 13 2.31 12.48 1.75
CA PRO A 13 1.86 12.83 0.40
C PRO A 13 0.34 12.98 0.32
N ASP A 14 -0.14 13.76 -0.66
CA ASP A 14 -1.58 13.95 -0.92
C ASP A 14 -2.25 12.64 -1.37
N VAL A 15 -1.53 11.87 -2.20
CA VAL A 15 -1.90 10.51 -2.61
C VAL A 15 -1.09 9.54 -1.79
N ARG A 16 -1.76 8.75 -0.96
CA ARG A 16 -1.12 7.93 0.08
C ARG A 16 -1.88 6.66 0.36
N PHE A 17 -1.17 5.62 0.79
CA PHE A 17 -1.84 4.47 1.42
C PHE A 17 -2.02 4.69 2.92
N LEU A 18 -3.09 4.13 3.48
CA LEU A 18 -3.35 4.10 4.91
C LEU A 18 -3.68 2.67 5.34
N ALA A 19 -3.10 2.23 6.45
CA ALA A 19 -3.34 0.90 7.01
C ALA A 19 -3.93 1.01 8.42
N SER A 20 -5.12 0.45 8.63
CA SER A 20 -5.75 0.36 9.94
C SER A 20 -5.24 -0.87 10.68
N LEU A 21 -4.95 -0.72 11.97
CA LEU A 21 -4.44 -1.78 12.83
C LEU A 21 -5.52 -2.28 13.80
N SER A 22 -5.33 -3.49 14.35
CA SER A 22 -6.25 -4.13 15.29
C SER A 22 -6.43 -3.40 16.62
N ASP A 23 -5.53 -2.48 16.98
CA ASP A 23 -5.62 -1.64 18.18
C ASP A 23 -6.28 -0.27 17.93
N GLY A 24 -6.83 -0.07 16.73
CA GLY A 24 -7.54 1.15 16.35
C GLY A 24 -6.64 2.25 15.77
N ARG A 25 -5.31 2.10 15.78
CA ARG A 25 -4.41 3.05 15.13
C ARG A 25 -4.48 2.94 13.61
N THR A 26 -4.22 4.05 12.91
CA THR A 26 -4.09 4.07 11.45
C THR A 26 -2.70 4.55 11.08
N VAL A 27 -1.94 3.71 10.39
CA VAL A 27 -0.65 4.06 9.82
C VAL A 27 -0.87 4.85 8.54
N VAL A 28 -0.16 5.97 8.43
CA VAL A 28 -0.22 6.88 7.27
C VAL A 28 1.09 6.75 6.51
N GLU A 29 1.03 6.71 5.17
CA GLU A 29 2.25 6.81 4.36
C GLU A 29 2.96 8.14 4.60
N ASP A 30 4.26 8.08 4.82
CA ASP A 30 5.13 9.23 4.95
C ASP A 30 6.43 9.01 4.17
N VAL A 31 7.02 10.12 3.71
CA VAL A 31 8.28 10.16 2.98
C VAL A 31 9.30 10.92 3.82
N VAL A 32 10.08 10.20 4.59
CA VAL A 32 11.15 10.77 5.42
C VAL A 32 12.50 10.46 4.77
N GLU A 33 13.28 11.50 4.51
CA GLU A 33 14.61 11.37 3.90
C GLU A 33 15.55 10.54 4.80
N GLY A 34 16.32 9.63 4.20
CA GLY A 34 17.24 8.74 4.92
C GLY A 34 16.56 7.58 5.64
N GLU A 35 15.24 7.53 5.71
CA GLU A 35 14.49 6.44 6.30
C GLU A 35 14.03 5.38 5.29
N ARG A 36 13.74 4.18 5.81
CA ARG A 36 13.12 3.13 4.99
C ARG A 36 11.68 3.51 4.68
N HIS A 37 11.20 3.04 3.54
CA HIS A 37 9.80 3.19 3.12
C HIS A 37 8.82 2.82 4.25
N ALA A 38 7.77 3.62 4.44
CA ALA A 38 6.76 3.47 5.49
C ALA A 38 6.27 2.02 5.67
N TRP A 39 5.93 1.34 4.57
CA TRP A 39 5.48 -0.06 4.54
C TRP A 39 6.53 -1.08 4.99
N VAL A 40 7.82 -0.84 4.73
CA VAL A 40 8.91 -1.68 5.26
C VAL A 40 9.06 -1.46 6.76
N ARG A 41 8.89 -0.21 7.24
CA ARG A 41 8.86 0.10 8.67
C ARG A 41 7.66 -0.55 9.35
N LEU A 42 6.47 -0.49 8.75
CA LEU A 42 5.28 -1.18 9.24
C LEU A 42 5.46 -2.70 9.30
N SER A 43 5.98 -3.32 8.23
CA SER A 43 6.24 -4.77 8.24
C SER A 43 7.19 -5.19 9.36
N ARG A 44 8.19 -4.38 9.69
CA ARG A 44 9.07 -4.62 10.85
C ARG A 44 8.35 -4.41 12.17
N PHE A 45 7.59 -3.32 12.29
CA PHE A 45 6.81 -3.00 13.48
C PHE A 45 5.84 -4.14 13.86
N LEU A 46 5.13 -4.72 12.88
CA LEU A 46 4.22 -5.86 13.13
C LEU A 46 4.97 -7.13 13.58
N LYS A 47 6.19 -7.37 13.08
CA LYS A 47 7.03 -8.48 13.56
C LYS A 47 7.49 -8.29 15.01
N GLU A 48 7.74 -7.04 15.40
CA GLU A 48 8.09 -6.67 16.77
C GLU A 48 6.86 -6.67 17.71
N ASN A 49 5.64 -6.59 17.16
CA ASN A 49 4.37 -6.51 17.89
C ASN A 49 3.37 -7.55 17.35
N PRO A 50 3.57 -8.86 17.62
CA PRO A 50 2.81 -9.94 16.99
C PRO A 50 1.32 -10.01 17.38
N THR A 51 0.88 -9.23 18.36
CA THR A 51 -0.53 -9.07 18.73
C THR A 51 -1.27 -8.09 17.82
N LEU A 52 -0.54 -7.30 17.03
CA LEU A 52 -1.09 -6.34 16.08
C LEU A 52 -1.18 -6.95 14.70
N SER A 53 -2.29 -6.67 14.01
CA SER A 53 -2.51 -7.04 12.63
C SER A 53 -3.11 -5.88 11.85
N ILE A 54 -2.97 -5.91 10.52
CA ILE A 54 -3.64 -4.96 9.63
C ILE A 54 -5.08 -5.42 9.46
N THR A 55 -6.04 -4.57 9.81
CA THR A 55 -7.48 -4.83 9.69
C THR A 55 -8.07 -4.21 8.41
N GLY A 56 -7.36 -3.27 7.79
CA GLY A 56 -7.75 -2.70 6.50
C GLY A 56 -6.61 -1.92 5.85
N LEU A 57 -6.61 -1.88 4.52
CA LEU A 57 -5.70 -1.05 3.73
C LEU A 57 -6.53 -0.23 2.74
N LYS A 58 -6.19 1.04 2.59
CA LYS A 58 -6.80 1.93 1.61
C LYS A 58 -5.78 2.79 0.88
N LEU A 59 -6.12 3.20 -0.35
CA LEU A 59 -5.40 4.20 -1.12
C LEU A 59 -6.28 5.45 -1.20
N GLN A 60 -5.80 6.53 -0.59
CA GLN A 60 -6.42 7.85 -0.65
C GLN A 60 -6.07 8.49 -1.99
N ARG A 61 -7.11 8.97 -2.67
CA ARG A 61 -7.02 9.72 -3.92
C ARG A 61 -7.05 11.23 -3.64
N PRO A 62 -6.48 12.07 -4.52
CA PRO A 62 -6.42 13.50 -4.26
C PRO A 62 -7.82 14.13 -4.29
N ASN A 63 -8.69 13.69 -5.20
CA ASN A 63 -10.08 14.14 -5.31
C ASN A 63 -10.98 12.95 -5.69
N GLY A 64 -11.60 12.29 -4.72
CA GLY A 64 -12.56 11.22 -4.97
C GLY A 64 -12.64 10.18 -3.85
N PRO A 65 -13.49 9.16 -4.03
CA PRO A 65 -13.65 8.12 -3.01
C PRO A 65 -12.34 7.36 -2.77
N GLU A 66 -12.08 6.93 -1.54
CA GLU A 66 -10.94 6.07 -1.24
C GLU A 66 -11.09 4.71 -1.94
N ILE A 67 -9.96 4.12 -2.34
CA ILE A 67 -9.94 2.73 -2.81
C ILE A 67 -9.65 1.85 -1.59
N ILE A 68 -10.63 1.05 -1.18
CA ILE A 68 -10.59 0.28 0.06
C ILE A 68 -10.40 -1.20 -0.28
N MET A 69 -9.41 -1.84 0.34
CA MET A 69 -9.23 -3.29 0.25
C MET A 69 -10.13 -4.01 1.26
N PRO A 70 -10.52 -5.27 0.96
CA PRO A 70 -11.20 -6.11 1.94
C PRO A 70 -10.46 -6.15 3.28
N SER A 71 -11.20 -6.13 4.37
CA SER A 71 -10.65 -6.24 5.72
C SER A 71 -10.23 -7.67 6.06
N ASN A 72 -9.40 -7.82 7.10
CA ASN A 72 -9.01 -9.11 7.69
C ASN A 72 -8.41 -10.12 6.69
N GLN A 73 -7.59 -9.61 5.78
CA GLN A 73 -6.89 -10.45 4.80
C GLN A 73 -5.58 -10.97 5.40
N GLN A 74 -5.05 -12.09 4.87
CA GLN A 74 -3.78 -12.66 5.34
C GLN A 74 -2.57 -11.79 4.98
N GLY A 75 -2.76 -10.84 4.09
CA GLY A 75 -1.79 -9.80 3.82
C GLY A 75 -2.31 -8.75 2.87
N TYR A 76 -1.55 -7.67 2.78
CA TYR A 76 -1.87 -6.52 1.95
C TYR A 76 -0.69 -6.17 1.05
N PHE A 77 -1.00 -5.84 -0.21
CA PHE A 77 -0.01 -5.51 -1.23
C PHE A 77 -0.01 -4.01 -1.51
N ILE A 78 1.19 -3.44 -1.61
CA ILE A 78 1.40 -2.04 -2.00
C ILE A 78 2.50 -2.00 -3.05
N GLY A 79 2.24 -1.38 -4.20
CA GLY A 79 3.08 -1.47 -5.40
C GLY A 79 3.32 -0.13 -6.09
N LYS A 80 4.44 0.01 -6.80
CA LYS A 80 4.60 1.01 -7.86
C LYS A 80 4.95 0.29 -9.16
N LYS A 81 4.40 0.75 -10.29
CA LYS A 81 4.65 0.17 -11.62
C LYS A 81 4.79 1.30 -12.63
N GLN A 82 5.83 1.23 -13.47
CA GLN A 82 5.99 2.12 -14.63
C GLN A 82 5.72 1.34 -15.91
N ARG A 83 5.03 1.96 -16.86
CA ARG A 83 4.74 1.35 -18.17
C ARG A 83 4.96 2.37 -19.27
N LYS A 84 5.77 2.00 -20.26
CA LYS A 84 5.89 2.75 -21.52
C LYS A 84 4.57 2.73 -22.27
N VAL A 85 4.04 3.90 -22.60
CA VAL A 85 2.87 4.08 -23.45
C VAL A 85 3.33 4.68 -24.76
N PHE A 86 3.11 3.98 -25.88
CA PHE A 86 3.39 4.52 -27.21
C PHE A 86 2.14 5.25 -27.73
N PRO A 87 2.21 6.50 -28.24
CA PRO A 87 3.37 7.39 -28.41
C PRO A 87 3.54 8.44 -27.28
N GLY A 88 3.06 8.19 -26.06
CA GLY A 88 2.79 9.22 -25.04
C GLY A 88 3.71 9.28 -23.81
N GLY A 89 4.82 8.55 -23.77
CA GLY A 89 5.77 8.57 -22.64
C GLY A 89 5.52 7.49 -21.58
N ASP A 90 6.21 7.58 -20.45
CA ASP A 90 6.07 6.65 -19.32
C ASP A 90 4.84 7.02 -18.47
N ALA A 91 4.00 6.03 -18.17
CA ALA A 91 2.90 6.18 -17.23
C ALA A 91 3.23 5.47 -15.92
N GLU A 92 3.03 6.17 -14.81
CA GLU A 92 3.21 5.64 -13.47
C GLU A 92 1.90 5.12 -12.88
N TYR A 93 1.99 4.05 -12.10
CA TYR A 93 0.85 3.41 -11.47
C TYR A 93 1.14 3.11 -10.00
N LEU A 94 0.13 3.33 -9.16
CA LEU A 94 0.09 2.87 -7.77
C LEU A 94 -0.70 1.57 -7.68
N GLY A 95 -0.07 0.53 -7.14
CA GLY A 95 -0.66 -0.76 -6.87
C GLY A 95 -1.16 -0.87 -5.44
N ILE A 96 -2.37 -1.36 -5.27
CA ILE A 96 -2.94 -1.78 -3.98
C ILE A 96 -3.58 -3.16 -4.16
N GLY A 97 -3.46 -4.03 -3.17
CA GLY A 97 -4.04 -5.37 -3.25
C GLY A 97 -4.14 -6.07 -1.91
N PHE A 98 -4.64 -7.30 -1.95
CA PHE A 98 -4.75 -8.16 -0.78
C PHE A 98 -4.37 -9.60 -1.13
N PHE A 99 -4.04 -10.37 -0.10
CA PHE A 99 -3.75 -11.79 -0.16
C PHE A 99 -4.77 -12.56 0.68
N ASP A 100 -5.53 -13.42 0.02
CA ASP A 100 -6.59 -14.23 0.65
C ASP A 100 -6.09 -15.57 1.21
N GLY A 101 -4.80 -15.88 1.04
CA GLY A 101 -4.19 -17.17 1.36
C GLY A 101 -3.81 -18.01 0.15
N THR A 102 -4.34 -17.69 -1.03
CA THR A 102 -4.09 -18.39 -2.28
C THR A 102 -3.47 -17.47 -3.33
N VAL A 103 -4.09 -16.32 -3.57
CA VAL A 103 -3.70 -15.38 -4.63
C VAL A 103 -3.52 -13.97 -4.08
N VAL A 104 -2.56 -13.24 -4.64
CA VAL A 104 -2.39 -11.81 -4.36
C VAL A 104 -3.07 -11.03 -5.48
N SER A 105 -4.30 -10.60 -5.25
CA SER A 105 -5.06 -9.80 -6.22
C SER A 105 -4.67 -8.33 -6.09
N CYS A 106 -4.12 -7.78 -7.16
CA CYS A 106 -3.56 -6.42 -7.21
C CYS A 106 -4.33 -5.56 -8.20
N SER A 107 -4.64 -4.33 -7.81
CA SER A 107 -5.15 -3.28 -8.69
C SER A 107 -4.15 -2.14 -8.80
N PHE A 108 -3.76 -1.80 -10.02
CA PHE A 108 -2.84 -0.72 -10.36
C PHE A 108 -3.59 0.44 -10.99
N TYR A 109 -3.50 1.62 -10.37
CA TYR A 109 -4.19 2.83 -10.80
C TYR A 109 -3.19 3.84 -11.36
N LYS A 110 -3.49 4.39 -12.54
CA LYS A 110 -2.60 5.33 -13.24
C LYS A 110 -2.56 6.69 -12.53
N LEU A 111 -1.37 7.23 -12.33
CA LEU A 111 -1.18 8.59 -11.82
C LEU A 111 -1.12 9.64 -12.95
N PRO A 112 -1.45 10.91 -12.65
CA PRO A 112 -2.07 11.39 -11.40
C PRO A 112 -3.61 11.25 -11.38
N ASN A 113 -4.21 10.89 -12.52
CA ASN A 113 -5.64 11.06 -12.75
C ASN A 113 -6.52 9.91 -12.25
N PHE A 114 -5.97 8.73 -12.00
CA PHE A 114 -6.73 7.51 -11.68
C PHE A 114 -7.76 7.14 -12.76
N ASP A 115 -7.51 7.53 -14.01
CA ASP A 115 -8.40 7.32 -15.18
C ASP A 115 -8.30 5.92 -15.78
N HIS A 116 -7.30 5.14 -15.36
CA HIS A 116 -7.06 3.80 -15.84
C HIS A 116 -6.67 2.85 -14.68
N GLN A 117 -7.26 1.66 -14.69
CA GLN A 117 -7.00 0.59 -13.75
C GLN A 117 -6.59 -0.69 -14.48
N ILE A 118 -5.58 -1.36 -13.94
CA ILE A 118 -5.15 -2.69 -14.38
C ILE A 118 -5.22 -3.62 -13.17
N THR A 119 -6.00 -4.70 -13.29
CA THR A 119 -6.03 -5.75 -12.29
C THR A 119 -5.14 -6.90 -12.72
N GLU A 120 -4.33 -7.40 -11.80
CA GLU A 120 -3.47 -8.56 -12.02
C GLU A 120 -3.40 -9.43 -10.77
N ASP A 121 -3.41 -10.75 -10.99
CA ASP A 121 -3.18 -11.72 -9.94
C ASP A 121 -1.69 -12.09 -9.89
N LYS A 122 -1.14 -12.16 -8.69
CA LYS A 122 0.24 -12.57 -8.43
C LYS A 122 0.29 -13.76 -7.48
N THR A 123 1.35 -14.53 -7.60
CA THR A 123 1.75 -15.46 -6.54
C THR A 123 2.42 -14.69 -5.41
N ARG A 124 2.41 -15.26 -4.19
CA ARG A 124 3.14 -14.72 -3.03
C ARG A 124 4.61 -14.44 -3.34
N ALA A 125 5.28 -15.36 -4.04
CA ALA A 125 6.68 -15.22 -4.42
C ALA A 125 6.92 -14.03 -5.36
N ARG A 126 6.01 -13.77 -6.31
CA ARG A 126 6.10 -12.63 -7.24
C ARG A 126 5.72 -11.29 -6.59
N ALA A 127 4.87 -11.30 -5.56
CA ALA A 127 4.55 -10.11 -4.80
C ALA A 127 5.74 -9.65 -3.94
N GLY A 128 6.57 -10.58 -3.46
CA GLY A 128 7.83 -10.25 -2.79
C GLY A 128 7.64 -9.40 -1.53
N PHE A 129 8.56 -8.46 -1.30
CA PHE A 129 8.56 -7.57 -0.12
C PHE A 129 7.40 -6.55 -0.10
N MET A 130 6.67 -6.42 -1.21
CA MET A 130 5.53 -5.53 -1.35
C MET A 130 4.25 -6.11 -0.73
N LEU A 131 4.26 -7.40 -0.35
CA LEU A 131 3.21 -8.04 0.43
C LEU A 131 3.57 -7.99 1.92
N ILE A 132 2.77 -7.27 2.70
CA ILE A 132 2.82 -7.26 4.16
C ILE A 132 1.86 -8.33 4.67
N THR A 133 2.38 -9.42 5.19
CA THR A 133 1.56 -10.46 5.83
C THR A 133 1.28 -10.11 7.27
N THR A 134 0.04 -10.35 7.70
CA THR A 134 -0.45 -10.15 9.07
C THR A 134 -0.35 -11.41 9.89
#